data_AF-A0A7K0WZQ1-F1
#
_entry.id   AF-A0A7K0WZQ1-F1
#
_cell.length_a   1.000
_cell.length_b   1.000
_cell.length_c   1.000
_cell.angle_alpha   90.00
_cell.angle_beta   90.00
_cell.angle_gamma   90.00
#
_symmetry.space_group_name_H-M   'P 1'
#
loop_
_entity.id
_entity.type
_entity.pdbx_description
1 polymer ?
#
loop_
_entity_poly.entity_id
_entity_poly.type
_entity_poly.pdbx_seq_one_letter_code
_entity_poly.pdbx_strand_id
1 'polypeptide(L)'
;MPGQAQVVPAVEALPGLARVAGYAALHTTEWGVKSYVRSARRLARAATNRDEAARLAQDATEAAQVVSDLARAVSGGTPVGTALLRAAESLGAIREPVNGTVPSVVPGTVGPEEPRARSLRDKGAELLERSRDVWSSEAGHPAYDRILSELAPDEARILVLLLEKGPQPSVDVRTGGPIGMVSSQLIAPGLTMIGARSGVRYVEQVPAYLNNLHRLGLVWFSREPLKDPLEYQVVEAQPDVLAAMHSVKFAKVVRRSIHLTPFGEDFCRTVLVDEVTAERSFPEHQAPPEAQSGEPSTSS
;
A
#
# COMPACT_ATOMS: atom_id res chain seq x y z
N MET A 1 -67.92 -19.44 1.66
CA MET A 1 -67.20 -20.38 2.55
C MET A 1 -67.25 -21.75 1.91
N PRO A 2 -66.17 -22.56 1.92
CA PRO A 2 -64.77 -22.24 1.67
C PRO A 2 -64.14 -23.22 0.65
N GLY A 3 -62.98 -22.89 0.07
CA GLY A 3 -62.16 -23.80 -0.71
C GLY A 3 -60.70 -23.43 -0.53
N GLN A 4 -60.04 -24.13 0.40
CA GLN A 4 -58.67 -23.88 0.85
C GLN A 4 -57.61 -24.22 -0.20
N ALA A 5 -56.43 -23.64 0.02
CA ALA A 5 -55.20 -23.71 -0.74
C ALA A 5 -54.72 -25.13 -1.10
N GLN A 6 -54.00 -25.20 -2.21
CA GLN A 6 -52.93 -26.18 -2.39
C GLN A 6 -51.71 -25.49 -2.99
N VAL A 7 -50.68 -25.34 -2.16
CA VAL A 7 -49.31 -25.00 -2.52
C VAL A 7 -48.54 -26.32 -2.51
N VAL A 8 -47.97 -26.72 -3.65
CA VAL A 8 -47.03 -27.84 -3.81
C VAL A 8 -46.04 -27.42 -4.94
N PRO A 9 -44.79 -27.90 -4.99
CA PRO A 9 -43.62 -27.08 -4.71
C PRO A 9 -42.72 -26.89 -5.95
N ALA A 10 -42.09 -25.73 -6.08
CA ALA A 10 -41.07 -25.51 -7.10
C ALA A 10 -39.74 -26.18 -6.67
N VAL A 11 -39.65 -27.51 -6.80
CA VAL A 11 -38.40 -28.29 -6.59
C VAL A 11 -37.95 -29.02 -7.88
N GLU A 12 -38.54 -28.72 -9.04
CA GLU A 12 -38.07 -29.27 -10.32
C GLU A 12 -37.61 -28.18 -11.29
N ALA A 13 -36.39 -27.67 -11.07
CA ALA A 13 -35.64 -26.95 -12.10
C ALA A 13 -34.12 -27.09 -11.94
N LEU A 14 -33.66 -28.21 -11.36
CA LEU A 14 -32.29 -28.42 -10.87
C LEU A 14 -31.24 -29.03 -11.82
N PRO A 15 -31.36 -29.05 -13.17
CA PRO A 15 -30.16 -29.32 -14.01
C PRO A 15 -29.78 -28.22 -15.01
N GLY A 16 -30.60 -27.19 -15.21
CA GLY A 16 -30.39 -26.19 -16.27
C GLY A 16 -29.43 -25.05 -15.88
N LEU A 17 -29.48 -24.59 -14.62
CA LEU A 17 -28.69 -23.43 -14.16
C LEU A 17 -27.25 -23.79 -13.80
N ALA A 18 -26.96 -25.06 -13.51
CA ALA A 18 -25.59 -25.53 -13.24
C ALA A 18 -24.69 -25.47 -14.48
N ARG A 19 -25.25 -25.52 -15.70
CA ARG A 19 -24.45 -25.38 -16.95
C ARG A 19 -24.14 -23.93 -17.33
N VAL A 20 -24.96 -22.97 -16.90
CA VAL A 20 -24.72 -21.55 -17.20
C VAL A 20 -23.69 -20.95 -16.26
N ALA A 21 -23.57 -21.47 -15.02
CA ALA A 21 -22.48 -21.11 -14.11
C ALA A 21 -21.10 -21.63 -14.56
N GLY A 22 -21.06 -22.74 -15.31
CA GLY A 22 -19.80 -23.34 -15.78
C GLY A 22 -19.12 -22.60 -16.94
N TYR A 23 -19.87 -21.86 -17.76
CA TYR A 23 -19.33 -21.29 -19.01
C TYR A 23 -18.83 -19.84 -18.90
N ALA A 24 -19.09 -19.16 -17.79
CA ALA A 24 -18.58 -17.81 -17.52
C ALA A 24 -17.22 -17.80 -16.76
N ALA A 25 -16.80 -18.96 -16.24
CA ALA A 25 -15.58 -19.09 -15.42
C ALA A 25 -14.28 -19.26 -16.23
N LEU A 26 -14.36 -19.41 -17.56
CA LEU A 26 -13.19 -19.78 -18.38
C LEU A 26 -12.58 -18.64 -19.22
N HIS A 27 -13.11 -17.41 -19.15
CA HIS A 27 -12.55 -16.28 -19.89
C HIS A 27 -12.47 -14.98 -19.08
N THR A 28 -11.97 -15.04 -17.84
CA THR A 28 -11.47 -13.86 -17.13
C THR A 28 -9.95 -13.95 -16.98
N THR A 29 -9.29 -12.93 -17.50
CA THR A 29 -7.84 -12.77 -17.58
C THR A 29 -7.19 -12.56 -16.22
N GLU A 30 -5.87 -12.76 -16.21
CA GLU A 30 -4.89 -13.05 -15.14
C GLU A 30 -4.73 -12.08 -13.94
N TRP A 31 -5.78 -11.38 -13.50
CA TRP A 31 -5.70 -10.53 -12.30
C TRP A 31 -6.84 -10.85 -11.31
N GLY A 32 -6.78 -12.03 -10.69
CA GLY A 32 -7.86 -12.48 -9.79
C GLY A 32 -7.49 -13.53 -8.74
N VAL A 33 -6.21 -13.82 -8.51
CA VAL A 33 -5.83 -14.95 -7.64
C VAL A 33 -5.68 -14.57 -6.15
N LYS A 34 -5.57 -13.29 -5.77
CA LYS A 34 -5.34 -12.91 -4.36
C LYS A 34 -6.58 -12.53 -3.53
N SER A 35 -7.78 -12.53 -4.10
CA SER A 35 -9.01 -12.13 -3.36
C SER A 35 -9.94 -13.29 -2.97
N TYR A 36 -9.66 -14.53 -3.36
CA TYR A 36 -10.61 -15.65 -3.11
C TYR A 36 -10.33 -16.48 -1.84
N VAL A 37 -9.13 -16.38 -1.26
CA VAL A 37 -8.72 -17.24 -0.13
C VAL A 37 -9.36 -16.83 1.21
N ARG A 38 -9.78 -15.57 1.38
CA ARG A 38 -10.49 -15.13 2.62
C ARG A 38 -11.95 -15.57 2.68
N SER A 39 -12.62 -15.70 1.53
CA SER A 39 -14.04 -16.10 1.48
C SER A 39 -14.23 -17.61 1.74
N ALA A 40 -13.27 -18.45 1.34
CA ALA A 40 -13.30 -19.89 1.58
C ALA A 40 -13.25 -20.26 3.07
N ARG A 41 -12.52 -19.48 3.88
CA ARG A 41 -12.39 -19.72 5.35
C ARG A 41 -13.68 -19.40 6.12
N ARG A 42 -14.56 -18.55 5.58
CA ARG A 42 -15.88 -18.26 6.17
C ARG A 42 -16.92 -19.33 5.81
N LEU A 43 -16.88 -19.85 4.58
CA LEU A 43 -17.74 -20.97 4.17
C LEU A 43 -17.44 -22.27 4.93
N ALA A 44 -16.18 -22.49 5.33
CA ALA A 44 -15.80 -23.65 6.14
C ALA A 44 -16.28 -23.58 7.61
N ARG A 45 -16.60 -22.39 8.15
CA ARG A 45 -17.07 -22.22 9.54
C ARG A 45 -18.60 -22.19 9.69
N ALA A 46 -19.32 -21.81 8.64
CA ALA A 46 -20.78 -21.77 8.63
C ALA A 46 -21.46 -23.16 8.67
N ALA A 47 -20.71 -24.25 8.50
CA ALA A 47 -21.25 -25.63 8.54
C ALA A 47 -21.56 -26.14 9.96
N THR A 48 -21.21 -25.38 11.00
CA THR A 48 -21.30 -25.81 12.42
C THR A 48 -22.22 -24.98 13.29
N ASN A 49 -22.86 -23.93 12.75
CA ASN A 49 -23.74 -23.05 13.52
C ASN A 49 -25.01 -22.67 12.73
N ARG A 50 -26.19 -23.10 13.22
CA ARG A 50 -27.49 -22.81 12.59
C ARG A 50 -27.82 -21.32 12.56
N ASP A 51 -27.39 -20.56 13.56
CA ASP A 51 -27.69 -19.14 13.65
C ASP A 51 -26.83 -18.30 12.69
N GLU A 52 -25.62 -18.76 12.37
CA GLU A 52 -24.80 -18.15 11.31
C GLU A 52 -25.33 -18.47 9.92
N ALA A 53 -25.85 -19.68 9.69
CA ALA A 53 -26.45 -20.06 8.41
C ALA A 53 -27.69 -19.21 8.08
N ALA A 54 -28.51 -18.86 9.08
CA ALA A 54 -29.68 -18.00 8.90
C ALA A 54 -29.29 -16.56 8.54
N ARG A 55 -28.26 -16.00 9.21
CA ARG A 55 -27.72 -14.66 8.90
C ARG A 55 -27.09 -14.62 7.51
N LEU A 56 -26.34 -15.65 7.15
CA LEU A 56 -25.68 -15.73 5.85
C LEU A 56 -26.70 -15.90 4.70
N ALA A 57 -27.83 -16.56 4.95
CA ALA A 57 -28.95 -16.62 4.00
C ALA A 57 -29.68 -15.27 3.86
N GLN A 58 -29.82 -14.50 4.95
CA GLN A 58 -30.37 -13.14 4.91
C GLN A 58 -29.43 -12.21 4.14
N ASP A 59 -28.14 -12.20 4.47
CA ASP A 59 -27.11 -11.42 3.79
C ASP A 59 -27.04 -11.75 2.28
N ALA A 60 -27.17 -13.03 1.93
CA ALA A 60 -27.20 -13.47 0.53
C ALA A 60 -28.46 -13.02 -0.22
N THR A 61 -29.62 -12.98 0.46
CA THR A 61 -30.88 -12.53 -0.12
C THR A 61 -30.87 -11.01 -0.35
N GLU A 62 -30.31 -10.26 0.59
CA GLU A 62 -30.15 -8.81 0.49
C GLU A 62 -29.16 -8.42 -0.62
N ALA A 63 -28.03 -9.11 -0.70
CA ALA A 63 -27.08 -8.91 -1.80
C ALA A 63 -27.70 -9.22 -3.17
N ALA A 64 -28.55 -10.25 -3.26
CA ALA A 64 -29.26 -10.58 -4.49
C ALA A 64 -30.28 -9.50 -4.90
N GLN A 65 -30.94 -8.85 -3.93
CA GLN A 65 -31.87 -7.75 -4.19
C GLN A 65 -31.16 -6.51 -4.76
N VAL A 66 -30.01 -6.15 -4.19
CA VAL A 66 -29.22 -5.00 -4.68
C VAL A 66 -28.74 -5.23 -6.12
N VAL A 67 -28.32 -6.45 -6.45
CA VAL A 67 -27.93 -6.83 -7.82
C VAL A 67 -29.12 -6.80 -8.77
N SER A 68 -30.29 -7.25 -8.33
CA SER A 68 -31.53 -7.21 -9.12
C SER A 68 -31.99 -5.77 -9.38
N ASP A 69 -31.92 -4.89 -8.39
CA ASP A 69 -32.33 -3.49 -8.52
C ASP A 69 -31.36 -2.70 -9.41
N LEU A 70 -30.06 -3.00 -9.33
CA LEU A 70 -29.06 -2.50 -10.26
C LEU A 70 -29.37 -2.93 -11.70
N ALA A 71 -29.65 -4.22 -11.92
CA ALA A 71 -29.98 -4.75 -13.23
C ALA A 71 -31.26 -4.11 -13.80
N ARG A 72 -32.28 -3.89 -12.96
CA ARG A 72 -33.52 -3.23 -13.35
C ARG A 72 -33.32 -1.75 -13.67
N ALA A 73 -32.50 -1.03 -12.90
CA ALA A 73 -32.21 0.39 -13.14
C ALA A 73 -31.45 0.61 -14.45
N VAL A 74 -30.46 -0.24 -14.75
CA VAL A 74 -29.72 -0.21 -16.01
C VAL A 74 -30.62 -0.57 -17.19
N SER A 75 -31.45 -1.59 -17.05
CA SER A 75 -32.42 -1.99 -18.09
C SER A 75 -33.49 -0.92 -18.35
N GLY A 76 -33.82 -0.11 -17.34
CA GLY A 76 -34.72 1.04 -17.43
C GLY A 76 -34.09 2.30 -18.04
N GLY A 77 -32.86 2.22 -18.58
CA GLY A 77 -32.18 3.33 -19.24
C GLY A 77 -31.34 4.23 -18.33
N THR A 78 -31.14 3.85 -17.06
CA THR A 78 -30.25 4.59 -16.16
C THR A 78 -28.78 4.32 -16.53
N PRO A 79 -27.94 5.35 -16.69
CA PRO A 79 -26.50 5.16 -16.87
C PRO A 79 -25.90 4.33 -15.73
N VAL A 80 -25.04 3.37 -16.09
CA VAL A 80 -24.48 2.38 -15.15
C VAL A 80 -23.79 3.04 -13.95
N GLY A 81 -23.06 4.14 -14.16
CA GLY A 81 -22.41 4.87 -13.06
C GLY A 81 -23.40 5.43 -12.03
N THR A 82 -24.55 5.95 -12.47
CA THR A 82 -25.61 6.47 -11.59
C THR A 82 -26.33 5.34 -10.87
N ALA A 83 -26.54 4.21 -11.55
CA ALA A 83 -27.17 3.04 -10.95
C ALA A 83 -26.27 2.39 -9.87
N LEU A 84 -24.96 2.37 -10.10
CA LEU A 84 -23.97 1.92 -9.12
C LEU A 84 -23.89 2.84 -7.89
N LEU A 85 -23.97 4.16 -8.07
CA LEU A 85 -24.01 5.10 -6.94
C LEU A 85 -25.20 4.84 -6.02
N ARG A 86 -26.40 4.65 -6.59
CA ARG A 86 -27.61 4.37 -5.82
C ARG A 86 -27.57 3.01 -5.12
N ALA A 87 -26.98 1.99 -5.75
CA ALA A 87 -26.76 0.70 -5.12
C ALA A 87 -25.80 0.83 -3.93
N ALA A 88 -24.77 1.66 -4.04
CA ALA A 88 -23.83 1.94 -2.95
C ALA A 88 -24.49 2.72 -1.79
N GLU A 89 -25.39 3.67 -2.09
CA GLU A 89 -26.20 4.37 -1.08
C GLU A 89 -27.14 3.39 -0.33
N SER A 90 -27.77 2.46 -1.03
CA SER A 90 -28.62 1.43 -0.42
C SER A 90 -27.84 0.45 0.45
N LEU A 91 -26.61 0.12 0.07
CA LEU A 91 -25.70 -0.72 0.87
C LEU A 91 -25.11 0.02 2.08
N GLY A 92 -24.92 1.34 1.96
CA GLY A 92 -24.41 2.20 3.03
C GLY A 92 -25.39 2.37 4.21
N ALA A 93 -26.68 2.14 3.99
CA ALA A 93 -27.72 2.21 5.02
C ALA A 93 -27.82 0.96 5.92
N ILE A 94 -27.12 -0.15 5.61
CA ILE A 94 -27.32 -1.45 6.27
C ILE A 94 -26.26 -1.76 7.36
N ARG A 95 -25.36 -0.82 7.69
CA ARG A 95 -24.39 -1.03 8.78
C ARG A 95 -24.77 -0.31 10.08
N GLU A 96 -25.57 -0.98 10.92
CA GLU A 96 -25.42 -1.20 12.37
C GLU A 96 -26.76 -1.51 13.07
N PRO A 97 -26.89 -2.64 13.81
CA PRO A 97 -27.84 -2.75 14.90
C PRO A 97 -27.11 -2.71 16.25
N VAL A 98 -27.09 -1.54 16.89
CA VAL A 98 -26.84 -1.41 18.33
C VAL A 98 -28.18 -1.49 19.05
N ASN A 99 -28.35 -2.55 19.84
CA ASN A 99 -29.45 -2.74 20.78
C ASN A 99 -29.48 -1.61 21.81
N GLY A 100 -30.62 -0.91 21.95
CA GLY A 100 -30.79 0.08 23.01
C GLY A 100 -32.16 0.76 22.99
N THR A 101 -33.13 0.13 23.64
CA THR A 101 -34.27 0.71 24.39
C THR A 101 -34.80 2.09 23.98
N VAL A 102 -36.01 2.10 23.43
CA VAL A 102 -36.86 3.28 23.18
C VAL A 102 -37.16 4.05 24.48
N PRO A 103 -37.02 5.40 24.49
CA PRO A 103 -37.88 6.25 25.31
C PRO A 103 -38.76 7.16 24.46
N SER A 104 -39.91 7.44 25.05
CA SER A 104 -41.05 8.21 24.57
C SER A 104 -40.71 9.60 24.02
N VAL A 105 -41.55 10.03 23.07
CA VAL A 105 -41.54 11.29 22.33
C VAL A 105 -41.57 12.52 23.26
N VAL A 106 -40.57 13.39 23.13
CA VAL A 106 -40.62 14.80 23.54
C VAL A 106 -40.24 15.65 22.31
N PRO A 107 -41.11 16.55 21.81
CA PRO A 107 -40.79 17.42 20.69
C PRO A 107 -39.89 18.57 21.16
N GLY A 108 -38.63 18.54 20.75
CA GLY A 108 -37.66 19.61 20.98
C GLY A 108 -36.56 19.54 19.94
N THR A 109 -36.68 20.39 18.92
CA THR A 109 -35.70 20.73 17.88
C THR A 109 -34.22 20.46 18.21
N VAL A 110 -33.63 19.49 17.52
CA VAL A 110 -32.24 19.55 17.04
C VAL A 110 -32.25 18.87 15.66
N GLY A 111 -31.86 19.59 14.60
CA GLY A 111 -31.72 19.01 13.27
C GLY A 111 -30.67 17.89 13.27
N PRO A 112 -30.61 17.06 12.21
CA PRO A 112 -29.56 16.05 12.08
C PRO A 112 -28.20 16.75 12.17
N GLU A 113 -27.46 16.47 13.25
CA GLU A 113 -26.06 16.85 13.32
C GLU A 113 -25.35 16.16 12.15
N GLU A 114 -24.91 16.94 11.16
CA GLU A 114 -23.83 16.50 10.30
C GLU A 114 -22.69 15.98 11.18
N PRO A 115 -22.00 14.89 10.80
CA PRO A 115 -20.91 14.35 11.60
C PRO A 115 -19.83 15.42 11.74
N ARG A 116 -19.84 16.14 12.87
CA ARG A 116 -18.83 17.15 13.18
C ARG A 116 -17.49 16.48 12.99
N ALA A 117 -16.66 17.05 12.13
CA ALA A 117 -15.31 16.55 11.89
C ALA A 117 -14.62 16.39 13.26
N ARG A 118 -14.41 15.12 13.68
CA ARG A 118 -13.82 14.79 14.98
C ARG A 118 -12.55 15.61 15.17
N SER A 119 -12.40 16.24 16.32
CA SER A 119 -11.23 17.07 16.58
C SER A 119 -9.97 16.21 16.57
N LEU A 120 -8.81 16.82 16.27
CA LEU A 120 -7.53 16.10 16.33
C LEU A 120 -7.26 15.50 17.71
N ARG A 121 -7.77 16.14 18.77
CA ARG A 121 -7.70 15.62 20.14
C ARG A 121 -8.52 14.35 20.31
N ASP A 122 -9.73 14.30 19.76
CA ASP A 122 -10.59 13.11 19.83
C ASP A 122 -9.96 11.92 19.09
N LYS A 123 -9.39 12.18 17.90
CA LYS A 123 -8.63 11.16 17.14
C LYS A 123 -7.40 10.67 17.92
N GLY A 124 -6.72 11.57 18.62
CA GLY A 124 -5.60 11.23 19.50
C GLY A 124 -6.02 10.36 20.67
N ALA A 125 -7.15 10.65 21.31
CA ALA A 125 -7.69 9.85 22.41
C ALA A 125 -8.06 8.44 21.96
N GLU A 126 -8.72 8.30 20.81
CA GLU A 126 -9.06 6.99 20.21
C GLU A 126 -7.82 6.17 19.85
N LEU A 127 -6.74 6.80 19.38
CA LEU A 127 -5.46 6.12 19.14
C LEU A 127 -4.87 5.54 20.44
N LEU A 128 -4.93 6.29 21.53
CA LEU A 128 -4.44 5.83 22.84
C LEU A 128 -5.36 4.77 23.46
N GLU A 129 -6.65 4.79 23.18
CA GLU A 129 -7.58 3.75 23.60
C GLU A 129 -7.27 2.44 22.86
N ARG A 130 -7.10 2.49 21.54
CA ARG A 130 -6.73 1.32 20.72
C ARG A 130 -5.35 0.76 21.08
N SER A 131 -4.38 1.60 21.44
CA SER A 131 -3.06 1.10 21.86
C SER A 131 -3.09 0.34 23.19
N ARG A 132 -4.14 0.51 23.99
CA ARG A 132 -4.37 -0.25 25.24
C ARG A 132 -5.05 -1.60 24.99
N ASP A 133 -5.54 -1.85 23.79
CA ASP A 133 -6.20 -3.11 23.45
C ASP A 133 -5.17 -4.19 23.13
N VAL A 134 -4.95 -5.07 24.10
CA VAL A 134 -4.01 -6.21 24.02
C VAL A 134 -4.55 -7.33 23.10
N TRP A 135 -5.83 -7.27 22.73
CA TRP A 135 -6.46 -8.26 21.83
C TRP A 135 -6.46 -7.83 20.37
N SER A 136 -5.91 -6.65 20.06
CA SER A 136 -5.76 -6.18 18.68
C SER A 136 -4.87 -7.13 17.88
N SER A 137 -5.39 -7.61 16.76
CA SER A 137 -4.67 -8.45 15.81
C SER A 137 -4.19 -7.68 14.58
N GLU A 138 -3.96 -6.36 14.70
CA GLU A 138 -3.43 -5.54 13.61
C GLU A 138 -2.04 -6.07 13.21
N ALA A 139 -2.00 -6.85 12.12
CA ALA A 139 -0.78 -7.38 11.55
C ALA A 139 -0.21 -6.37 10.55
N GLY A 140 0.89 -5.73 10.93
CA GLY A 140 1.65 -4.79 10.08
C GLY A 140 1.42 -3.32 10.42
N HIS A 141 2.35 -2.47 9.98
CA HIS A 141 2.31 -1.05 10.27
C HIS A 141 1.17 -0.35 9.48
N PRO A 142 0.32 0.47 10.12
CA PRO A 142 -0.88 1.03 9.48
C PRO A 142 -0.60 1.95 8.29
N ALA A 143 0.62 2.50 8.20
CA ALA A 143 1.02 3.34 7.06
C ALA A 143 1.28 2.55 5.77
N TYR A 144 1.51 1.23 5.84
CA TYR A 144 1.98 0.45 4.69
C TYR A 144 0.97 0.41 3.53
N ASP A 145 -0.32 0.32 3.83
CA ASP A 145 -1.37 0.36 2.81
C ASP A 145 -1.36 1.67 2.01
N ARG A 146 -1.22 2.81 2.71
CA ARG A 146 -1.07 4.11 2.06
C ARG A 146 0.21 4.19 1.24
N ILE A 147 1.34 3.73 1.78
CA ILE A 147 2.62 3.72 1.08
C ILE A 147 2.51 2.91 -0.21
N LEU A 148 1.89 1.73 -0.20
CA LEU A 148 1.68 0.92 -1.40
C LEU A 148 0.88 1.65 -2.49
N SER A 149 -0.10 2.48 -2.11
CA SER A 149 -0.86 3.30 -3.05
C SER A 149 -0.06 4.47 -3.64
N GLU A 150 1.06 4.83 -3.01
CA GLU A 150 1.98 5.90 -3.44
C GLU A 150 3.25 5.38 -4.14
N LEU A 151 3.38 4.05 -4.31
CA LEU A 151 4.51 3.41 -4.99
C LEU A 151 4.25 3.16 -6.48
N ALA A 152 5.24 3.47 -7.31
CA ALA A 152 5.31 2.95 -8.66
C ALA A 152 5.82 1.49 -8.65
N PRO A 153 5.44 0.66 -9.65
CA PRO A 153 5.98 -0.68 -9.78
C PRO A 153 7.52 -0.73 -9.88
N ASP A 154 8.13 0.25 -10.56
CA ASP A 154 9.58 0.35 -10.70
C ASP A 154 10.27 0.74 -9.38
N GLU A 155 9.61 1.52 -8.51
CA GLU A 155 10.11 1.82 -7.17
C GLU A 155 10.14 0.57 -6.28
N ALA A 156 9.12 -0.29 -6.38
CA ALA A 156 9.11 -1.58 -5.68
C ALA A 156 10.29 -2.46 -6.12
N ARG A 157 10.68 -2.43 -7.40
CA ARG A 157 11.86 -3.16 -7.89
C ARG A 157 13.17 -2.63 -7.32
N ILE A 158 13.29 -1.31 -7.17
CA ILE A 158 14.44 -0.69 -6.52
C ILE A 158 14.53 -1.14 -5.05
N LEU A 159 13.40 -1.16 -4.34
CA LEU A 159 13.34 -1.62 -2.95
C LEU A 159 13.73 -3.09 -2.79
N VAL A 160 13.22 -3.97 -3.66
CA VAL A 160 13.61 -5.39 -3.66
C VAL A 160 15.10 -5.56 -3.95
N LEU A 161 15.67 -4.81 -4.90
CA LEU A 161 17.12 -4.80 -5.15
C LEU A 161 17.89 -4.43 -3.88
N LEU A 162 17.49 -3.36 -3.20
CA LEU A 162 18.17 -2.90 -1.98
C LEU A 162 18.04 -3.92 -0.84
N LEU A 163 16.88 -4.57 -0.70
CA LEU A 163 16.68 -5.63 0.30
C LEU A 163 17.59 -6.83 0.02
N GLU A 164 17.59 -7.34 -1.22
CA GLU A 164 18.29 -8.59 -1.55
C GLU A 164 19.80 -8.42 -1.74
N LYS A 165 20.22 -7.31 -2.36
CA LYS A 165 21.62 -7.06 -2.76
C LYS A 165 22.31 -6.06 -1.84
N GLY A 166 21.58 -5.47 -0.90
CA GLY A 166 22.12 -4.51 0.03
C GLY A 166 22.31 -3.11 -0.56
N PRO A 167 23.06 -2.27 0.17
CA PRO A 167 23.28 -0.87 -0.20
C PRO A 167 23.90 -0.71 -1.59
N GLN A 168 23.46 0.31 -2.33
CA GLN A 168 23.90 0.55 -3.71
C GLN A 168 24.85 1.74 -3.82
N PRO A 169 25.88 1.67 -4.71
CA PRO A 169 26.82 2.75 -4.91
C PRO A 169 26.18 3.95 -5.63
N SER A 170 26.57 5.15 -5.20
CA SER A 170 26.25 6.40 -5.87
C SER A 170 27.46 7.32 -5.87
N VAL A 171 27.61 8.16 -6.90
CA VAL A 171 28.72 9.09 -7.01
C VAL A 171 28.22 10.49 -7.33
N ASP A 172 28.86 11.47 -6.69
CA ASP A 172 28.74 12.87 -7.04
C ASP A 172 30.00 13.32 -7.79
N VAL A 173 29.83 14.11 -8.83
CA VAL A 173 30.92 14.82 -9.49
C VAL A 173 30.91 16.27 -9.03
N ARG A 174 32.05 16.75 -8.54
CA ARG A 174 32.25 18.12 -8.07
C ARG A 174 33.45 18.77 -8.74
N THR A 175 33.54 20.09 -8.69
CA THR A 175 34.79 20.79 -9.00
C THR A 175 35.84 20.47 -7.94
N GLY A 176 37.03 20.10 -8.42
CA GLY A 176 38.27 20.04 -7.66
C GLY A 176 39.03 21.35 -7.83
N GLY A 177 39.62 21.86 -6.75
CA GLY A 177 40.59 22.94 -6.80
C GLY A 177 41.77 22.60 -5.89
N PRO A 178 42.89 23.33 -5.99
CA PRO A 178 43.94 23.26 -4.98
C PRO A 178 43.30 23.39 -3.59
N ILE A 179 43.65 22.49 -2.68
CA ILE A 179 43.07 22.43 -1.32
C ILE A 179 43.07 23.84 -0.72
N GLY A 180 41.89 24.36 -0.38
CA GLY A 180 41.72 25.67 0.28
C GLY A 180 41.54 26.90 -0.63
N MET A 181 41.64 26.79 -1.97
CA MET A 181 41.54 27.97 -2.86
C MET A 181 40.25 28.11 -3.66
N VAL A 182 39.46 27.05 -3.84
CA VAL A 182 38.24 27.09 -4.67
C VAL A 182 37.08 26.41 -3.96
N SER A 183 35.91 27.06 -3.95
CA SER A 183 34.68 26.45 -3.47
C SER A 183 34.34 25.24 -4.33
N SER A 184 34.20 24.06 -3.69
CA SER A 184 33.79 22.85 -4.39
C SER A 184 32.32 22.98 -4.78
N GLN A 185 32.05 23.11 -6.07
CA GLN A 185 30.71 23.18 -6.63
C GLN A 185 30.27 21.78 -7.09
N LEU A 186 29.01 21.43 -6.82
CA LEU A 186 28.40 20.20 -7.31
C LEU A 186 28.09 20.34 -8.81
N ILE A 187 28.60 19.42 -9.63
CA ILE A 187 28.38 19.38 -11.08
C ILE A 187 27.25 18.39 -11.42
N ALA A 188 27.34 17.17 -10.89
CA ALA A 188 26.33 16.14 -11.08
C ALA A 188 26.15 15.36 -9.77
N PRO A 189 24.97 15.40 -9.12
CA PRO A 189 24.68 14.58 -7.95
C PRO A 189 24.16 13.19 -8.30
N GLY A 190 24.41 12.24 -7.41
CA GLY A 190 23.58 11.04 -7.30
C GLY A 190 23.67 10.06 -8.47
N LEU A 191 24.74 10.10 -9.27
CA LEU A 191 24.92 9.19 -10.40
C LEU A 191 25.05 7.75 -9.88
N THR A 192 24.22 6.84 -10.38
CA THR A 192 24.09 5.48 -9.85
C THR A 192 23.64 4.49 -10.93
N MET A 193 23.93 3.21 -10.71
CA MET A 193 23.47 2.11 -11.54
C MET A 193 22.20 1.43 -11.03
N ILE A 194 21.53 2.01 -10.03
CA ILE A 194 20.39 1.36 -9.36
C ILE A 194 19.23 1.05 -10.32
N GLY A 195 18.96 1.92 -11.30
CA GLY A 195 17.94 1.68 -12.33
C GLY A 195 18.26 0.45 -13.18
N ALA A 196 19.46 0.41 -13.75
CA ALA A 196 19.92 -0.72 -14.56
C ALA A 196 19.96 -2.03 -13.75
N ARG A 197 20.43 -1.99 -12.50
CA ARG A 197 20.54 -3.17 -11.62
C ARG A 197 19.18 -3.72 -11.16
N SER A 198 18.20 -2.86 -10.93
CA SER A 198 16.84 -3.27 -10.52
C SER A 198 15.95 -3.65 -11.72
N GLY A 199 16.40 -3.32 -12.93
CA GLY A 199 15.70 -3.61 -14.18
C GLY A 199 14.41 -2.80 -14.35
N VAL A 200 14.34 -1.61 -13.77
CA VAL A 200 13.18 -0.70 -13.95
C VAL A 200 12.87 -0.50 -15.43
N ARG A 201 11.59 -0.29 -15.75
CA ARG A 201 11.15 -0.04 -17.12
C ARG A 201 11.66 1.32 -17.63
N TYR A 202 11.69 2.34 -16.77
CA TYR A 202 12.05 3.71 -17.12
C TYR A 202 13.26 4.19 -16.32
N VAL A 203 14.46 3.98 -16.84
CA VAL A 203 15.73 4.32 -16.15
C VAL A 203 15.88 5.83 -15.96
N GLU A 204 15.37 6.62 -16.89
CA GLU A 204 15.35 8.08 -16.84
C GLU A 204 14.52 8.64 -15.69
N GLN A 205 13.59 7.86 -15.14
CA GLN A 205 12.75 8.26 -14.00
C GLN A 205 13.37 7.92 -12.63
N VAL A 206 14.53 7.25 -12.60
CA VAL A 206 15.22 6.88 -11.35
C VAL A 206 15.40 8.05 -10.38
N PRO A 207 15.76 9.28 -10.80
CA PRO A 207 15.83 10.41 -9.87
C PRO A 207 14.47 10.70 -9.18
N ALA A 208 13.36 10.60 -9.93
CA ALA A 208 12.02 10.79 -9.37
C ALA A 208 11.65 9.65 -8.41
N TYR A 209 11.96 8.40 -8.79
CA TYR A 209 11.75 7.22 -7.96
C TYR A 209 12.49 7.31 -6.63
N LEU A 210 13.79 7.65 -6.66
CA LEU A 210 14.59 7.79 -5.45
C LEU A 210 14.10 8.95 -4.56
N ASN A 211 13.64 10.06 -5.14
CA ASN A 211 13.05 11.16 -4.39
C ASN A 211 11.74 10.75 -3.70
N ASN A 212 10.88 10.00 -4.38
CA ASN A 212 9.63 9.50 -3.78
C ASN A 212 9.92 8.50 -2.66
N LEU A 213 10.81 7.53 -2.89
CA LEU A 213 11.23 6.56 -1.88
C LEU A 213 11.84 7.24 -0.65
N HIS A 214 12.63 8.29 -0.85
CA HIS A 214 13.17 9.10 0.25
C HIS A 214 12.07 9.88 0.98
N ARG A 215 11.12 10.50 0.25
CA ARG A 215 9.95 11.19 0.82
C ARG A 215 9.10 10.27 1.67
N LEU A 216 8.92 9.02 1.24
CA LEU A 216 8.19 7.98 1.96
C LEU A 216 8.98 7.41 3.16
N GLY A 217 10.24 7.83 3.35
CA GLY A 217 11.11 7.38 4.43
C GLY A 217 11.61 5.95 4.26
N LEU A 218 11.56 5.38 3.06
CA LEU A 218 11.96 4.00 2.78
C LEU A 218 13.46 3.86 2.47
N VAL A 219 14.05 4.89 1.86
CA VAL A 219 15.49 4.94 1.54
C VAL A 219 16.12 6.21 2.07
N TRP A 220 17.44 6.19 2.21
CA TRP A 220 18.22 7.38 2.54
C TRP A 220 19.58 7.40 1.82
N PHE A 221 20.12 8.61 1.65
CA PHE A 221 21.37 8.85 0.94
C PHE A 221 22.51 9.10 1.93
N SER A 222 23.36 8.09 2.13
CA SER A 222 24.53 8.20 2.99
C SER A 222 25.68 8.91 2.29
N ARG A 223 26.38 9.75 3.06
CA ARG A 223 27.63 10.40 2.61
C ARG A 223 28.81 9.45 2.72
N GLU A 224 28.66 8.34 3.44
CA GLU A 224 29.69 7.34 3.58
C GLU A 224 29.73 6.43 2.36
N PRO A 225 30.91 6.04 1.87
CA PRO A 225 31.03 5.07 0.81
C PRO A 225 30.72 3.65 1.31
N LEU A 226 30.42 2.75 0.38
CA LEU A 226 30.35 1.31 0.66
C LEU A 226 31.70 0.76 1.13
N LYS A 227 31.65 -0.31 1.92
CA LYS A 227 32.84 -1.00 2.43
C LYS A 227 33.71 -1.54 1.30
N ASP A 228 33.11 -2.09 0.24
CA ASP A 228 33.82 -2.60 -0.93
C ASP A 228 34.01 -1.49 -1.99
N PRO A 229 35.25 -1.03 -2.24
CA PRO A 229 35.53 -0.03 -3.27
C PRO A 229 35.27 -0.52 -4.69
N LEU A 230 35.27 -1.85 -4.93
CA LEU A 230 35.11 -2.42 -6.27
C LEU A 230 33.71 -2.14 -6.84
N GLU A 231 32.69 -2.00 -6.00
CA GLU A 231 31.33 -1.65 -6.39
C GLU A 231 31.24 -0.32 -7.16
N TYR A 232 32.20 0.59 -6.96
CA TYR A 232 32.24 1.88 -7.62
C TYR A 232 32.85 1.84 -9.03
N GLN A 233 33.66 0.83 -9.35
CA GLN A 233 34.39 0.79 -10.63
C GLN A 233 33.44 0.87 -11.84
N VAL A 234 32.33 0.14 -11.75
CA VAL A 234 31.32 0.13 -12.82
C VAL A 234 30.58 1.46 -12.89
N VAL A 235 30.27 2.07 -11.75
CA VAL A 235 29.57 3.37 -11.69
C VAL A 235 30.47 4.49 -12.22
N GLU A 236 31.72 4.54 -11.80
CA GLU A 236 32.69 5.56 -12.20
C GLU A 236 33.03 5.50 -13.70
N ALA A 237 32.88 4.32 -14.32
CA ALA A 237 33.07 4.13 -15.75
C ALA A 237 31.83 4.46 -16.60
N GLN A 238 30.69 4.84 -15.99
CA GLN A 238 29.48 5.14 -16.75
C GLN A 238 29.62 6.40 -17.62
N PRO A 239 29.00 6.44 -18.81
CA PRO A 239 29.09 7.59 -19.71
C PRO A 239 28.73 8.92 -19.06
N ASP A 240 27.69 8.96 -18.23
CA ASP A 240 27.22 10.17 -17.58
C ASP A 240 28.22 10.71 -16.54
N VAL A 241 28.92 9.82 -15.83
CA VAL A 241 29.98 10.19 -14.88
C VAL A 241 31.17 10.76 -15.64
N LEU A 242 31.61 10.10 -16.70
CA LEU A 242 32.71 10.57 -17.53
C LEU A 242 32.39 11.91 -18.22
N ALA A 243 31.17 12.08 -18.71
CA ALA A 243 30.71 13.34 -19.29
C ALA A 243 30.72 14.47 -18.26
N ALA A 244 30.24 14.21 -17.04
CA ALA A 244 30.29 15.17 -15.94
C ALA A 244 31.73 15.52 -15.56
N MET A 245 32.63 14.54 -15.50
CA MET A 245 34.05 14.77 -15.20
C MET A 245 34.74 15.62 -16.29
N HIS A 246 34.47 15.35 -17.56
CA HIS A 246 35.06 16.09 -18.68
C HIS A 246 34.48 17.49 -18.88
N SER A 247 33.34 17.80 -18.26
CA SER A 247 32.75 19.14 -18.31
C SER A 247 33.55 20.22 -17.54
N VAL A 248 34.48 19.80 -16.69
CA VAL A 248 35.30 20.70 -15.85
C VAL A 248 36.79 20.35 -15.93
N LYS A 249 37.65 21.37 -15.82
CA LYS A 249 39.12 21.19 -15.88
C LYS A 249 39.67 20.30 -14.76
N PHE A 250 39.07 20.40 -13.58
CA PHE A 250 39.47 19.68 -12.39
C PHE A 250 38.21 19.05 -11.78
N ALA A 251 37.99 17.77 -12.02
CA ALA A 251 36.87 17.02 -11.47
C ALA A 251 37.31 16.25 -10.22
N LYS A 252 36.40 16.15 -9.24
CA LYS A 252 36.53 15.28 -8.07
C LYS A 252 35.28 14.40 -7.98
N VAL A 253 35.48 13.09 -7.96
CA VAL A 253 34.43 12.11 -7.67
C VAL A 253 34.30 11.93 -6.17
N VAL A 254 33.09 12.03 -5.64
CA VAL A 254 32.76 11.80 -4.24
C VAL A 254 31.86 10.58 -4.16
N ARG A 255 32.37 9.50 -3.59
CA ARG A 255 31.65 8.24 -3.39
C ARG A 255 30.62 8.39 -2.27
N ARG A 256 29.42 7.87 -2.51
CA ARG A 256 28.26 7.86 -1.63
C ARG A 256 27.56 6.51 -1.70
N SER A 257 26.55 6.32 -0.87
CA SER A 257 25.77 5.08 -0.87
C SER A 257 24.29 5.33 -0.63
N ILE A 258 23.46 4.45 -1.17
CA ILE A 258 22.00 4.46 -1.03
C ILE A 258 21.62 3.24 -0.20
N HIS A 259 20.86 3.45 0.86
CA HIS A 259 20.49 2.43 1.84
C HIS A 259 18.98 2.41 2.05
N LEU A 260 18.45 1.26 2.47
CA LEU A 260 17.14 1.20 3.13
C LEU A 260 17.24 1.85 4.50
N THR A 261 16.18 2.53 4.92
CA THR A 261 16.01 2.87 6.34
C THR A 261 15.54 1.61 7.09
N PRO A 262 15.64 1.58 8.43
CA PRO A 262 15.05 0.49 9.22
C PRO A 262 13.53 0.32 8.93
N PHE A 263 12.82 1.42 8.74
CA PHE A 263 11.41 1.42 8.35
C PHE A 263 11.18 0.85 6.94
N GLY A 264 12.06 1.18 6.00
CA GLY A 264 12.04 0.65 4.65
C GLY A 264 12.35 -0.85 4.58
N GLU A 265 13.29 -1.33 5.40
CA GLU A 265 13.60 -2.76 5.50
C GLU A 265 12.39 -3.54 6.03
N ASP A 266 11.78 -3.09 7.13
CA ASP A 266 10.58 -3.71 7.70
C ASP A 266 9.41 -3.70 6.70
N PHE A 267 9.23 -2.59 5.97
CA PHE A 267 8.23 -2.50 4.89
C PHE A 267 8.48 -3.57 3.84
N CYS A 268 9.71 -3.68 3.31
CA CYS A 268 10.02 -4.64 2.26
C CYS A 268 9.79 -6.08 2.72
N ARG A 269 10.22 -6.43 3.93
CA ARG A 269 10.00 -7.76 4.53
C ARG A 269 8.52 -8.07 4.71
N THR A 270 7.73 -7.09 5.10
CA THR A 270 6.30 -7.29 5.40
C THR A 270 5.44 -7.38 4.13
N VAL A 271 5.72 -6.57 3.11
CA VAL A 271 4.79 -6.40 1.97
C VAL A 271 5.34 -6.75 0.59
N LEU A 272 6.67 -6.81 0.39
CA LEU A 272 7.27 -7.02 -0.93
C LEU A 272 7.81 -8.43 -1.17
N VAL A 273 7.98 -9.23 -0.12
CA VAL A 273 8.47 -10.61 -0.20
C VAL A 273 7.52 -11.58 0.50
N ASP A 274 7.62 -12.87 0.20
CA ASP A 274 6.88 -13.90 0.92
C ASP A 274 7.48 -14.18 2.31
N GLU A 275 6.71 -14.83 3.18
CA GLU A 275 7.10 -15.11 4.57
C GLU A 275 8.43 -15.89 4.67
N VAL A 276 8.67 -16.84 3.76
CA VAL A 276 9.92 -17.64 3.77
C VAL A 276 11.11 -16.77 3.40
N THR A 277 10.94 -15.88 2.43
CA THR A 277 11.99 -14.92 2.04
C THR A 277 12.23 -13.87 3.13
N ALA A 278 11.17 -13.41 3.83
CA ALA A 278 11.26 -12.41 4.88
C ALA A 278 12.09 -12.87 6.09
N GLU A 279 12.10 -14.17 6.40
CA GLU A 279 12.87 -14.78 7.49
C GLU A 279 14.37 -14.89 7.19
N ARG A 280 14.79 -14.67 5.94
CA ARG A 280 16.20 -14.76 5.55
C ARG A 280 17.00 -13.58 6.10
N SER A 281 18.29 -13.83 6.28
CA SER A 281 19.26 -12.77 6.54
C SER A 281 19.52 -11.99 5.25
N PHE A 282 19.40 -10.67 5.32
CA PHE A 282 19.71 -9.74 4.23
C PHE A 282 20.99 -8.95 4.54
N PRO A 283 21.66 -8.39 3.52
CA PRO A 283 22.82 -7.53 3.72
C PRO A 283 22.49 -6.32 4.61
N GLU A 284 23.43 -5.95 5.48
CA GLU A 284 23.25 -4.83 6.41
C GLU A 284 23.17 -3.48 5.69
N HIS A 285 22.19 -2.67 6.08
CA HIS A 285 22.10 -1.25 5.74
C HIS A 285 22.56 -0.40 6.91
N GLN A 286 23.21 0.71 6.62
CA GLN A 286 23.47 1.73 7.62
C GLN A 286 22.15 2.42 7.99
N ALA A 287 22.00 2.84 9.25
CA ALA A 287 20.91 3.70 9.66
C ALA A 287 21.27 5.17 9.43
N PRO A 288 20.29 6.04 9.11
CA PRO A 288 20.52 7.49 9.10
C PRO A 288 21.13 7.93 10.43
N PRO A 289 22.13 8.83 10.44
CA PRO A 289 22.71 9.32 11.68
C PRO A 289 21.63 9.98 12.53
N GLU A 290 21.65 9.72 13.84
CA GLU A 290 20.82 10.46 14.79
C GLU A 290 21.11 11.95 14.60
N ALA A 291 20.07 12.75 14.36
CA ALA A 291 20.22 14.19 14.27
C ALA A 291 20.82 14.66 15.60
N GLN A 292 22.08 15.11 15.57
CA GLN A 292 22.75 15.66 16.74
C GLN A 292 21.84 16.78 17.28
N SER A 293 21.16 16.51 18.39
CA SER A 293 20.45 17.53 19.15
C SER A 293 21.47 18.61 19.45
N GLY A 294 21.24 19.80 18.89
CA GLY A 294 22.21 20.89 18.87
C GLY A 294 22.82 21.12 20.24
N GLU A 295 24.05 20.67 20.42
CA GLU A 295 24.90 21.24 21.46
C GLU A 295 25.19 22.68 21.03
N PRO A 296 24.89 23.68 21.87
CA PRO A 296 25.35 25.03 21.61
C PRO A 296 26.87 24.95 21.59
N SER A 297 27.46 25.26 20.44
CA SER A 297 28.89 25.48 20.31
C SER A 297 29.31 26.57 21.29
N THR A 298 29.77 26.17 22.47
CA THR A 298 30.44 27.04 23.43
C THR A 298 31.83 27.30 22.87
N SER A 299 31.92 28.28 21.99
CA SER A 299 33.20 28.92 21.67
C SER A 299 33.65 29.67 22.93
N SER A 300 34.71 29.17 23.57
CA SER A 300 35.59 29.96 24.45
C SER A 300 36.79 30.45 23.66
#